data_AF-A0A3B1CFT6-F1
#
_entry.id   AF-A0A3B1CFT6-F1
#
_cell.length_a   1.000
_cell.length_b   1.000
_cell.length_c   1.000
_cell.angle_alpha   90.00
_cell.angle_beta   90.00
_cell.angle_gamma   90.00
#
_symmetry.space_group_name_H-M   'P 1'
#
loop_
_entity.id
_entity.type
_entity.pdbx_description
1 polymer ?
#
loop_
_entity_poly.entity_id
_entity_poly.type
_entity_poly.pdbx_seq_one_letter_code
_entity_poly.pdbx_strand_id
1 'polypeptide(L)'
;MKPRIFLAITAIVAASVLSGCATGTTATVRGGGPSMGQAKAEAYNGPKARLAVVKFIDKSAKGAPKIGSGMADMLVTALFQSNRFIMLDRQDIDGIVNEQDFSASGRVSGKTASAIGGLEGADLLVMGAVTEFEPEHYGAGGLIIGALTFGASLAIANKN
;
A
#
# COMPACT_ATOMS: atom_id res chain seq x y z
N MET A 1 9.45 -42.18 48.31
CA MET A 1 8.52 -41.03 48.20
C MET A 1 9.02 -40.04 47.15
N LYS A 2 8.73 -40.18 45.84
CA LYS A 2 9.11 -39.16 44.83
C LYS A 2 8.45 -39.20 43.42
N PRO A 3 7.47 -40.06 43.05
CA PRO A 3 6.80 -39.92 41.74
C PRO A 3 5.57 -38.99 41.77
N ARG A 4 4.96 -38.76 42.94
CA ARG A 4 3.77 -37.90 43.10
C ARG A 4 4.08 -36.40 43.06
N ILE A 5 5.30 -36.02 43.43
CA ILE A 5 5.80 -34.64 43.39
C ILE A 5 6.17 -34.22 41.96
N PHE A 6 6.74 -35.12 41.16
CA PHE A 6 7.03 -34.85 39.76
C PHE A 6 5.75 -34.65 38.93
N LEU A 7 4.71 -35.48 39.13
CA LEU A 7 3.42 -35.34 38.44
C LEU A 7 2.69 -34.03 38.79
N ALA A 8 2.83 -33.55 40.02
CA ALA A 8 2.23 -32.29 40.46
C ALA A 8 2.94 -31.05 39.85
N ILE A 9 4.25 -31.12 39.66
CA ILE A 9 5.03 -30.03 39.06
C ILE A 9 4.74 -29.92 37.55
N THR A 10 4.60 -31.03 36.82
CA THR A 10 4.20 -31.00 35.40
C THR A 10 2.78 -30.48 35.20
N ALA A 11 1.85 -30.76 36.14
CA ALA A 11 0.49 -30.25 36.09
C ALA A 11 0.41 -28.72 36.34
N ILE A 12 1.29 -28.17 37.19
CA ILE A 12 1.35 -26.73 37.46
C ILE A 12 1.95 -25.95 36.28
N VAL A 13 2.96 -26.50 35.60
CA VAL A 13 3.55 -25.88 34.40
C VAL A 13 2.58 -25.92 33.20
N ALA A 14 1.75 -26.96 33.08
CA ALA A 14 0.71 -27.04 32.05
C ALA A 14 -0.43 -26.03 32.27
N ALA A 15 -0.77 -25.71 33.53
CA ALA A 15 -1.82 -24.75 33.87
C ALA A 15 -1.42 -23.29 33.58
N SER A 16 -0.11 -22.96 33.64
CA SER A 16 0.39 -21.62 33.31
C SER A 16 0.35 -21.26 31.81
N VAL A 17 0.19 -22.24 30.91
CA VAL A 17 0.16 -22.01 29.45
C VAL A 17 -1.23 -21.61 28.94
N LEU A 18 -2.29 -21.81 29.74
CA LEU A 18 -3.68 -21.49 29.33
C LEU A 18 -4.16 -20.08 29.72
N SER A 19 -3.35 -19.28 30.42
CA SER A 19 -3.73 -17.91 30.83
C SER A 19 -3.29 -16.81 29.86
N GLY A 20 -2.87 -17.18 28.64
CA GLY A 20 -2.59 -16.22 27.57
C GLY A 20 -3.88 -15.66 26.97
N CYS A 21 -4.48 -14.66 27.62
CA CYS A 21 -5.56 -13.89 27.02
C CYS A 21 -5.05 -13.23 25.72
N ALA A 22 -5.66 -13.59 24.60
CA ALA A 22 -5.36 -13.07 23.27
C ALA A 22 -5.50 -11.54 23.26
N THR A 23 -4.39 -10.84 23.50
CA THR A 23 -4.32 -9.40 23.28
C THR A 23 -4.15 -9.19 21.78
N GLY A 24 -5.26 -9.28 21.04
CA GLY A 24 -5.33 -8.76 19.70
C GLY A 24 -5.16 -7.25 19.78
N THR A 25 -3.99 -6.73 19.38
CA THR A 25 -3.82 -5.29 19.16
C THR A 25 -4.66 -4.88 17.97
N THR A 26 -5.95 -4.59 18.20
CA THR A 26 -6.79 -3.87 17.26
C THR A 26 -6.21 -2.46 17.17
N ALA A 27 -5.56 -2.15 16.06
CA ALA A 27 -5.17 -0.78 15.74
C ALA A 27 -6.47 0.04 15.55
N THR A 28 -6.94 0.67 16.62
CA THR A 28 -8.07 1.60 16.55
C THR A 28 -7.56 2.89 15.91
N VAL A 29 -7.72 3.01 14.60
CA VAL A 29 -7.59 4.30 13.90
C VAL A 29 -8.74 5.17 14.41
N ARG A 30 -8.48 6.00 15.42
CA ARG A 30 -9.41 7.02 15.91
C ARG A 30 -9.54 8.11 14.85
N GLY A 31 -10.36 7.84 13.82
CA GLY A 31 -10.85 8.85 12.90
C GLY A 31 -12.28 9.20 13.29
N GLY A 32 -12.51 10.38 13.86
CA GLY A 32 -13.86 10.94 14.08
C GLY A 32 -14.56 11.40 12.80
N GLY A 33 -14.10 10.91 11.64
CA GLY A 33 -14.67 11.19 10.33
C GLY A 33 -15.59 10.06 9.84
N PRO A 34 -16.32 10.28 8.75
CA PRO A 34 -17.13 9.25 8.10
C PRO A 34 -16.29 7.99 7.87
N SER A 35 -16.87 6.82 8.08
CA SER A 35 -16.19 5.55 7.76
C SER A 35 -15.84 5.51 6.27
N MET A 36 -14.80 4.76 5.89
CA MET A 36 -14.41 4.61 4.48
C MET A 36 -15.59 4.17 3.59
N GLY A 37 -16.53 3.40 4.15
CA GLY A 37 -17.78 3.02 3.46
C GLY A 37 -18.76 4.19 3.30
N GLN A 38 -18.89 5.06 4.31
CA GLN A 38 -19.72 6.26 4.25
C GLN A 38 -19.13 7.31 3.28
N ALA A 39 -17.81 7.50 3.27
CA ALA A 39 -17.12 8.41 2.37
C ALA A 39 -17.19 7.96 0.90
N LYS A 40 -17.14 6.64 0.64
CA LYS A 40 -17.34 6.08 -0.71
C LYS A 40 -18.80 6.13 -1.17
N ALA A 41 -19.75 6.05 -0.25
CA ALA A 41 -21.18 6.06 -0.55
C ALA A 41 -21.75 7.45 -0.83
N GLU A 42 -21.01 8.52 -0.49
CA GLU A 42 -21.42 9.88 -0.79
C GLU A 42 -21.32 10.14 -2.30
N ALA A 43 -22.47 10.23 -2.95
CA ALA A 43 -22.57 10.51 -4.37
C ALA A 43 -22.05 11.92 -4.68
N TYR A 44 -20.97 12.00 -5.47
CA TYR A 44 -20.46 13.26 -5.97
C TYR A 44 -21.11 13.58 -7.31
N ASN A 45 -22.05 14.52 -7.30
CA ASN A 45 -22.77 14.99 -8.50
C ASN A 45 -22.32 16.40 -8.95
N GLY A 46 -21.20 16.89 -8.41
CA GLY A 46 -20.61 18.18 -8.80
C GLY A 46 -19.75 18.08 -10.06
N PRO A 47 -19.38 19.22 -10.68
CA PRO A 47 -18.39 19.24 -11.76
C PRO A 47 -17.08 18.62 -11.26
N LYS A 48 -16.50 17.72 -12.05
CA LYS A 48 -15.24 17.05 -11.70
C LYS A 48 -14.07 18.00 -11.94
N ALA A 49 -13.22 18.17 -10.94
CA ALA A 49 -11.98 18.93 -11.11
C ALA A 49 -10.95 18.09 -11.88
N ARG A 50 -10.14 18.76 -12.72
CA ARG A 50 -9.00 18.12 -13.39
C ARG A 50 -7.82 18.08 -12.44
N LEU A 51 -7.36 16.87 -12.14
CA LEU A 51 -6.35 16.61 -11.13
C LEU A 51 -5.15 15.90 -11.77
N ALA A 52 -3.95 16.40 -11.48
CA ALA A 52 -2.72 15.73 -11.84
C ALA A 52 -1.94 15.31 -10.59
N VAL A 53 -1.42 14.09 -10.60
CA VAL A 53 -0.54 13.58 -9.54
C VAL A 53 0.86 13.42 -10.12
N VAL A 54 1.85 14.10 -9.56
CA VAL A 54 3.26 13.91 -9.96
C VAL A 54 3.89 12.75 -9.19
N LYS A 55 4.99 12.23 -9.73
CA LYS A 55 5.79 11.20 -9.04
C LYS A 55 6.19 11.69 -7.65
N PHE A 56 6.01 10.84 -6.64
CA PHE A 56 6.44 11.19 -5.30
C PHE A 56 7.95 11.05 -5.17
N ILE A 57 8.56 12.02 -4.51
CA ILE A 57 10.01 12.05 -4.31
C ILE A 57 10.34 11.16 -3.13
N ASP A 58 11.15 10.12 -3.34
CA ASP A 58 11.68 9.33 -2.23
C ASP A 58 12.83 10.09 -1.55
N LYS A 59 12.63 10.41 -0.27
CA LYS A 59 13.60 11.04 0.63
C LYS A 59 14.01 10.08 1.76
N SER A 60 13.58 8.82 1.72
CA SER A 60 13.90 7.84 2.73
C SER A 60 15.32 7.30 2.53
N ALA A 61 15.99 6.96 3.65
CA ALA A 61 17.36 6.45 3.60
C ALA A 61 17.47 5.01 3.07
N LYS A 62 16.36 4.26 3.10
CA LYS A 62 16.30 2.81 2.79
C LYS A 62 15.33 2.47 1.66
N GLY A 63 14.63 3.45 1.09
CA GLY A 63 13.67 3.24 0.01
C GLY A 63 14.35 2.93 -1.32
N ALA A 64 13.77 2.00 -2.06
CA ALA A 64 14.14 1.82 -3.46
C ALA A 64 13.57 3.01 -4.27
N PRO A 65 14.26 3.49 -5.33
CA PRO A 65 13.81 4.65 -6.13
C PRO A 65 12.38 4.55 -6.68
N LYS A 66 11.81 3.34 -6.73
CA LYS A 66 10.48 3.02 -7.26
C LYS A 66 9.36 3.04 -6.20
N ILE A 67 9.68 3.21 -4.92
CA ILE A 67 8.67 3.26 -3.85
C ILE A 67 7.77 4.49 -4.03
N GLY A 68 8.38 5.66 -4.28
CA GLY A 68 7.65 6.90 -4.51
C GLY A 68 6.70 6.83 -5.71
N SER A 69 7.14 6.26 -6.83
CA SER A 69 6.28 6.07 -8.01
C SER A 69 5.13 5.10 -7.73
N GLY A 70 5.40 3.95 -7.11
CA GLY A 70 4.35 2.97 -6.79
C GLY A 70 3.29 3.53 -5.82
N MET A 71 3.69 4.36 -4.87
CA MET A 71 2.74 5.05 -3.98
C MET A 71 1.90 6.08 -4.72
N ALA A 72 2.51 6.83 -5.65
CA ALA A 72 1.78 7.77 -6.50
C ALA A 72 0.76 7.02 -7.40
N ASP A 73 1.13 5.87 -7.96
CA ASP A 73 0.25 5.03 -8.78
C ASP A 73 -0.96 4.50 -7.98
N MET A 74 -0.74 4.08 -6.73
CA MET A 74 -1.82 3.67 -5.85
C MET A 74 -2.77 4.83 -5.56
N LEU A 75 -2.25 6.04 -5.37
CA LEU A 75 -3.07 7.23 -5.17
C LEU A 75 -3.88 7.57 -6.44
N VAL A 76 -3.25 7.57 -7.61
CA VAL A 76 -3.93 7.79 -8.90
C VAL A 76 -5.06 6.78 -9.06
N THR A 77 -4.79 5.50 -8.81
CA THR A 77 -5.80 4.42 -8.89
C THR A 77 -6.97 4.68 -7.94
N ALA A 78 -6.70 5.01 -6.69
CA ALA A 78 -7.75 5.27 -5.69
C ALA A 78 -8.62 6.48 -6.07
N LEU A 79 -7.99 7.55 -6.55
CA LEU A 79 -8.70 8.75 -6.96
C LEU A 79 -9.48 8.54 -8.26
N PHE A 80 -8.96 7.75 -9.21
CA PHE A 80 -9.68 7.35 -10.41
C PHE A 80 -10.94 6.53 -10.07
N GLN A 81 -10.79 5.54 -9.18
CA GLN A 81 -11.90 4.71 -8.68
C GLN A 81 -12.96 5.51 -7.93
N SER A 82 -12.60 6.65 -7.33
CA SER A 82 -13.57 7.52 -6.66
C SER A 82 -14.58 8.15 -7.61
N ASN A 83 -14.29 8.19 -8.92
CA ASN A 83 -15.09 8.87 -9.95
C ASN A 83 -15.29 10.39 -9.72
N ARG A 84 -14.57 11.00 -8.78
CA ARG A 84 -14.72 12.42 -8.41
C ARG A 84 -13.85 13.39 -9.22
N PHE A 85 -12.86 12.87 -9.94
CA PHE A 85 -11.83 13.68 -10.61
C PHE A 85 -11.64 13.25 -12.07
N ILE A 86 -11.21 14.20 -12.91
CA ILE A 86 -10.68 13.92 -14.24
C ILE A 86 -9.16 13.84 -14.09
N MET A 87 -8.60 12.65 -14.33
CA MET A 87 -7.17 12.42 -14.16
C MET A 87 -6.38 12.89 -15.36
N LEU A 88 -5.34 13.67 -15.11
CA LEU A 88 -4.35 14.08 -16.09
C LEU A 88 -3.03 13.39 -15.77
N ASP A 89 -2.42 12.78 -16.78
CA ASP A 89 -1.11 12.17 -16.65
C ASP A 89 -0.02 13.25 -16.65
N ARG A 90 0.67 13.41 -15.51
CA ARG A 90 1.87 14.24 -15.37
C ARG A 90 3.08 13.43 -14.91
N GLN A 91 2.97 12.10 -14.86
CA GLN A 91 4.03 11.22 -14.37
C GLN A 91 5.16 11.12 -15.41
N ASP A 92 4.82 11.08 -16.71
CA ASP A 92 5.76 10.94 -17.84
C ASP A 92 5.61 12.09 -18.86
N ILE A 93 5.66 13.33 -18.39
CA ILE A 93 5.57 14.51 -19.27
C ILE A 93 6.66 14.52 -20.34
N ASP A 94 7.87 14.05 -20.02
CA ASP A 94 8.97 13.98 -20.99
C ASP A 94 8.64 13.05 -22.17
N GLY A 95 7.95 11.93 -21.92
CA GLY A 95 7.49 11.03 -22.97
C GLY A 95 6.45 11.70 -23.87
N ILE A 96 5.51 12.46 -23.27
CA ILE A 96 4.47 13.17 -24.02
C ILE A 96 5.06 14.32 -24.86
N VAL A 97 6.02 15.07 -24.32
CA VAL A 97 6.73 16.13 -25.05
C VAL A 97 7.53 15.54 -26.20
N ASN A 98 8.26 14.44 -25.96
CA ASN A 98 9.00 13.75 -27.01
C ASN A 98 8.09 13.21 -28.13
N GLU A 99 6.87 12.75 -27.81
CA GLU A 99 5.89 12.32 -28.81
C GLU A 99 5.33 13.50 -29.62
N GLN A 100 5.12 14.66 -28.98
CA GLN A 100 4.75 15.89 -29.68
C GLN A 100 5.88 16.35 -30.61
N ASP A 101 7.13 16.31 -30.16
CA ASP A 101 8.30 16.64 -30.95
C ASP A 101 8.49 15.66 -32.11
N PHE A 102 8.24 14.37 -31.89
CA PHE A 102 8.26 13.34 -32.93
C PHE A 102 7.14 13.54 -33.96
N SER A 103 5.94 13.91 -33.51
CA SER A 103 4.84 14.31 -34.38
C SER A 103 5.18 15.55 -35.21
N ALA A 104 5.87 16.53 -34.60
CA ALA A 104 6.32 17.76 -35.23
C ALA A 104 7.49 17.57 -36.21
N SER A 105 8.28 16.51 -36.04
CA SER A 105 9.46 16.23 -36.88
C SER A 105 9.10 15.78 -38.30
N GLY A 106 7.82 15.76 -38.67
CA GLY A 106 7.34 15.33 -40.00
C GLY A 106 7.46 13.83 -40.27
N ARG A 107 7.77 13.02 -39.25
CA ARG A 107 7.91 11.56 -39.36
C ARG A 107 6.59 10.81 -39.14
N VAL A 108 5.56 11.51 -38.68
CA VAL A 108 4.22 10.98 -38.41
C VAL A 108 3.25 11.47 -39.49
N SER A 109 2.26 10.65 -39.85
CA SER A 109 1.23 11.07 -40.82
C SER A 109 0.46 12.27 -40.28
N GLY A 110 0.14 13.26 -41.12
CA GLY A 110 -0.60 14.46 -40.68
C GLY A 110 -2.01 14.17 -40.12
N LYS A 111 -2.52 12.94 -40.29
CA LYS A 111 -3.80 12.48 -39.73
C LYS A 111 -3.70 11.98 -38.28
N THR A 112 -2.48 11.65 -37.84
CA THR A 112 -2.16 11.06 -36.54
C THR A 112 -1.19 11.92 -35.73
N ALA A 113 -0.74 13.04 -36.28
CA ALA A 113 0.17 13.95 -35.60
C ALA A 113 -0.51 14.58 -34.38
N SER A 114 0.12 14.46 -33.22
CA SER A 114 -0.34 15.12 -31.99
C SER A 114 -0.05 16.62 -32.07
N ALA A 115 -1.03 17.46 -31.70
CA ALA A 115 -0.85 18.90 -31.71
C ALA A 115 0.12 19.35 -30.60
N ILE A 116 1.16 20.09 -30.97
CA ILE A 116 2.10 20.69 -30.02
C ILE A 116 1.35 21.65 -29.09
N GLY A 117 1.57 21.52 -27.78
CA GLY A 117 0.98 22.42 -26.78
C GLY A 117 -0.47 22.10 -26.42
N GLY A 118 -1.05 21.00 -26.91
CA GLY A 118 -2.39 20.53 -26.53
C GLY A 118 -2.49 19.90 -25.13
N LEU A 119 -1.47 20.06 -24.28
CA LEU A 119 -1.48 19.50 -22.93
C LEU A 119 -2.54 20.19 -22.09
N GLU A 120 -3.54 19.42 -21.67
CA GLU A 120 -4.61 19.96 -20.85
C GLU A 120 -4.07 20.41 -19.47
N GLY A 121 -4.44 21.64 -19.08
CA GLY A 121 -4.08 22.20 -17.79
C GLY A 121 -4.81 21.49 -16.65
N ALA A 122 -4.09 21.18 -15.58
CA ALA A 122 -4.71 20.68 -14.35
C ALA A 122 -5.23 21.84 -13.51
N ASP A 123 -6.42 21.69 -12.94
CA ASP A 123 -6.97 22.66 -11.98
C ASP A 123 -6.29 22.47 -10.61
N LEU A 124 -5.87 21.24 -10.32
CA LEU A 124 -5.24 20.83 -9.07
C LEU A 124 -4.01 19.95 -9.34
N LEU A 125 -2.94 20.19 -8.59
CA LEU A 125 -1.69 19.43 -8.65
C LEU A 125 -1.38 18.80 -7.29
N VAL A 126 -1.15 17.49 -7.25
CA VAL A 126 -0.78 16.75 -6.05
C VAL A 126 0.68 16.36 -6.12
N MET A 127 1.46 16.83 -5.13
CA MET A 127 2.86 16.51 -4.96
C MET A 127 3.08 15.88 -3.59
N GLY A 128 3.96 14.89 -3.50
CA GLY A 128 4.24 14.17 -2.26
C GLY A 128 5.70 13.73 -2.18
N ALA A 129 6.16 13.45 -0.97
CA ALA A 129 7.47 12.86 -0.74
C ALA A 129 7.37 11.74 0.29
N VAL A 130 8.08 10.64 0.04
CA VAL A 130 8.21 9.51 0.96
C VAL A 130 9.42 9.81 1.85
N THR A 131 9.18 10.18 3.10
CA THR A 131 10.27 10.61 4.00
C THR A 131 10.92 9.46 4.77
N GLU A 132 10.21 8.34 4.92
CA GLU A 132 10.70 7.17 5.65
C GLU A 132 10.06 5.89 5.08
N PHE A 133 10.87 4.85 4.95
CA PHE A 133 10.47 3.54 4.46
C PHE A 133 11.35 2.48 5.12
N GLU A 134 10.75 1.46 5.73
CA GLU A 134 11.45 0.41 6.47
C GLU A 134 10.97 -0.97 5.96
N PRO A 135 11.72 -1.63 5.05
CA PRO A 135 11.29 -2.89 4.42
C PRO A 135 11.37 -4.12 5.33
N GLU A 136 12.14 -4.06 6.44
CA GLU A 136 12.53 -5.22 7.26
C GLU A 136 11.76 -5.33 8.58
N HIS A 137 10.57 -4.75 8.70
CA HIS A 137 9.74 -4.91 9.90
C HIS A 137 9.04 -6.28 9.94
N TYR A 138 9.75 -7.29 10.46
CA TYR A 138 9.15 -8.55 10.86
C TYR A 138 8.37 -8.34 12.18
N GLY A 139 7.04 -8.29 12.09
CA GLY A 139 6.18 -8.35 13.27
C GLY A 139 6.31 -9.71 13.94
N ALA A 140 6.41 -9.74 15.27
CA ALA A 140 6.54 -10.97 16.07
C ALA A 140 5.49 -12.05 15.72
N GLY A 141 4.31 -11.65 15.21
CA GLY A 141 3.28 -12.58 14.75
C GLY A 141 3.71 -13.50 13.60
N GLY A 142 4.55 -13.03 12.66
CA GLY A 142 5.02 -13.86 11.53
C GLY A 142 5.94 -15.00 11.96
N LEU A 143 6.79 -14.75 12.97
CA LEU A 143 7.67 -15.77 13.55
C LEU A 143 6.88 -16.78 14.38
N ILE A 144 5.86 -16.35 15.13
CA ILE A 144 5.06 -17.28 15.94
C ILE A 144 4.18 -18.15 15.04
N ILE A 145 3.54 -17.60 14.01
CA ILE A 145 2.76 -18.40 13.05
C ILE A 145 3.67 -19.35 12.29
N GLY A 146 4.81 -18.87 11.78
CA GLY A 146 5.81 -19.71 11.12
C GLY A 146 6.30 -20.85 12.02
N ALA A 147 6.71 -20.55 13.25
CA ALA A 147 7.22 -21.55 14.19
C ALA A 147 6.16 -22.58 14.62
N LEU A 148 4.91 -22.16 14.84
CA LEU A 148 3.81 -23.08 15.18
C LEU A 148 3.43 -23.97 14.00
N THR A 149 3.35 -23.42 12.78
CA THR A 149 3.01 -24.21 11.60
C THR A 149 4.12 -25.18 11.21
N PHE A 150 5.39 -24.73 11.16
CA PHE A 150 6.52 -25.61 10.88
C PHE A 150 6.76 -26.62 12.01
N GLY A 151 6.62 -26.22 13.28
CA GLY A 151 6.74 -27.12 14.43
C GLY A 151 5.66 -28.19 14.47
N ALA A 152 4.41 -27.85 14.14
CA ALA A 152 3.32 -28.81 14.05
C ALA A 152 3.52 -29.81 12.90
N SER A 153 3.95 -29.36 11.71
CA SER A 153 4.25 -30.26 10.59
C SER A 153 5.42 -31.20 10.87
N LEU A 154 6.48 -30.75 11.55
CA LEU A 154 7.61 -31.60 11.94
C LEU A 154 7.21 -32.64 13.01
N ALA A 155 6.35 -32.25 13.97
CA ALA A 155 5.85 -33.15 15.00
C ALA A 155 4.90 -34.24 14.44
N ILE A 156 4.16 -33.92 13.38
CA ILE A 156 3.30 -34.89 12.68
C ILE A 156 4.15 -35.82 11.81
N ALA A 157 5.23 -35.33 11.19
CA ALA A 157 6.12 -36.14 10.36
C ALA A 157 6.94 -37.17 11.16
N ASN A 158 7.23 -36.92 12.44
CA ASN A 158 7.98 -37.84 13.32
C ASN A 158 7.09 -38.88 14.05
N LYS A 159 5.79 -38.94 13.74
CA LYS A 159 4.82 -39.87 14.37
C LYS A 159 4.31 -40.95 13.40
N ASN A 160 4.84 -41.00 12.18
CA ASN A 160 4.74 -42.13 11.26
C ASN A 160 6.12 -42.75 11.04
#